data_AF-A0A3C0ZSC0-F1
#
_entry.id   AF-A0A3C0ZSC0-F1
#
_cell.length_a   1.000
_cell.length_b   1.000
_cell.length_c   1.000
_cell.angle_alpha   90.00
_cell.angle_beta   90.00
_cell.angle_gamma   90.00
#
_symmetry.space_group_name_H-M   'P 1'
#
loop_
_entity.id
_entity.type
_entity.pdbx_description
1 polymer ?
#
loop_
_entity_poly.entity_id
_entity_poly.type
_entity_poly.pdbx_seq_one_letter_code
_entity_poly.pdbx_strand_id
1 'polypeptide(L)'
;LSSIKVGFITLHDENSTYDLNFINSAKEACAQLGIPEENYLIRTNIPEGQECYDAAADLVDAGCSIIFADSFGHEDFMIQAAKEFPDVQFCHSTGTKAHTEGLSNYHNAFASIYEGRYLAGVAAGMKLNEMIEAGEFKEDEAKIGYVGAFT
;
A
#
# COMPACT_ATOMS: atom_id res chain seq x y z
N LEU A 1 -13.03 -5.72 20.98
CA LEU A 1 -12.85 -5.77 19.51
C LEU A 1 -14.17 -5.57 18.75
N SER A 2 -15.32 -6.03 19.27
CA SER A 2 -16.65 -5.86 18.65
C SER A 2 -17.18 -4.40 18.55
N SER A 3 -16.33 -3.40 18.77
CA SER A 3 -16.64 -1.96 18.68
C SER A 3 -15.71 -1.20 17.74
N ILE A 4 -14.74 -1.86 17.09
CA ILE A 4 -13.82 -1.21 16.16
C ILE A 4 -14.40 -1.28 14.77
N LYS A 5 -14.45 -0.11 14.10
CA LYS A 5 -14.72 0.00 12.68
C LYS A 5 -13.47 0.48 11.94
N VAL A 6 -13.17 -0.16 10.81
CA VAL A 6 -11.91 0.02 10.07
C VAL A 6 -12.19 0.54 8.66
N GLY A 7 -11.45 1.56 8.25
CA GLY A 7 -11.48 2.09 6.89
C GLY A 7 -10.24 1.68 6.10
N PHE A 8 -10.41 1.45 4.81
CA PHE A 8 -9.32 1.19 3.86
C PHE A 8 -9.52 2.05 2.62
N ILE A 9 -8.45 2.70 2.16
CA ILE A 9 -8.37 3.52 0.95
C ILE A 9 -7.36 2.86 0.02
N THR A 10 -7.74 2.58 -1.21
CA THR A 10 -6.85 2.02 -2.24
C THR A 10 -6.84 2.87 -3.50
N LEU A 11 -5.67 2.99 -4.14
CA LEU A 11 -5.50 3.80 -5.36
C LEU A 11 -6.34 3.29 -6.52
N HIS A 12 -6.36 1.98 -6.71
CA HIS A 12 -7.15 1.28 -7.73
C HIS A 12 -8.10 0.28 -7.07
N ASP A 13 -8.61 -0.66 -7.86
CA ASP A 13 -9.45 -1.78 -7.44
C ASP A 13 -8.75 -3.14 -7.67
N GLU A 14 -9.52 -4.22 -7.58
CA GLU A 14 -9.05 -5.60 -7.76
C GLU A 14 -8.36 -5.90 -9.10
N ASN A 15 -8.47 -5.02 -10.11
CA ASN A 15 -7.77 -5.20 -11.39
C ASN A 15 -6.27 -4.85 -11.30
N SER A 16 -5.85 -4.14 -10.26
CA SER A 16 -4.44 -3.93 -9.94
C SER A 16 -3.95 -5.02 -9.00
N THR A 17 -2.93 -5.78 -9.41
CA THR A 17 -2.35 -6.83 -8.55
C THR A 17 -1.77 -6.28 -7.23
N TYR A 18 -1.34 -5.01 -7.23
CA TYR A 18 -0.88 -4.31 -6.04
C TYR A 18 -2.04 -4.08 -5.06
N ASP A 19 -3.09 -3.39 -5.50
CA ASP A 19 -4.25 -3.04 -4.68
C ASP A 19 -5.06 -4.28 -4.26
N LEU A 20 -5.18 -5.28 -5.15
CA LEU A 20 -5.81 -6.56 -4.83
C LEU A 20 -5.13 -7.25 -3.64
N ASN A 21 -3.80 -7.16 -3.52
CA ASN A 21 -3.08 -7.71 -2.37
C ASN A 21 -3.50 -7.01 -1.06
N PHE A 22 -3.64 -5.68 -1.06
CA PHE A 22 -4.12 -4.93 0.10
C PHE A 22 -5.57 -5.23 0.42
N ILE A 23 -6.45 -5.30 -0.58
CA ILE A 23 -7.88 -5.63 -0.41
C ILE A 23 -8.04 -7.03 0.20
N ASN A 24 -7.32 -8.03 -0.32
CA ASN A 24 -7.36 -9.39 0.22
C ASN A 24 -6.82 -9.45 1.65
N SER A 25 -5.69 -8.78 1.90
CA SER A 25 -5.08 -8.73 3.23
C SER A 25 -6.00 -8.03 4.25
N ALA A 26 -6.68 -6.96 3.86
CA ALA A 26 -7.65 -6.26 4.69
C ALA A 26 -8.82 -7.18 5.09
N LYS A 27 -9.42 -7.86 4.10
CA LYS A 27 -10.52 -8.81 4.33
C LYS A 27 -10.07 -9.97 5.23
N GLU A 28 -8.90 -10.54 4.95
CA GLU A 28 -8.35 -11.65 5.74
C GLU A 28 -8.03 -11.22 7.18
N ALA A 29 -7.39 -10.07 7.38
CA ALA A 29 -7.08 -9.54 8.71
C ALA A 29 -8.37 -9.26 9.50
N CYS A 30 -9.39 -8.65 8.88
CA CYS A 30 -10.69 -8.44 9.50
C CYS A 30 -11.34 -9.77 9.90
N ALA A 31 -11.34 -10.78 9.02
CA ALA A 31 -11.87 -12.10 9.32
C ALA A 31 -11.13 -12.80 10.48
N GLN A 32 -9.79 -12.77 10.48
CA GLN A 32 -8.97 -13.37 11.54
C GLN A 32 -9.19 -12.70 12.90
N LEU A 33 -9.42 -11.38 12.92
CA LEU A 33 -9.70 -10.62 14.14
C LEU A 33 -11.17 -10.66 14.57
N GLY A 34 -12.03 -11.31 13.78
CA GLY A 34 -13.47 -11.38 14.04
C GLY A 34 -14.18 -10.03 13.90
N ILE A 35 -13.68 -9.15 13.02
CA ILE A 35 -14.34 -7.89 12.65
C ILE A 35 -15.43 -8.22 11.62
N PRO A 36 -16.72 -7.97 11.93
CA PRO A 36 -17.82 -8.22 10.99
C PRO A 36 -17.69 -7.38 9.71
N GLU A 37 -18.28 -7.84 8.61
CA GLU A 37 -18.21 -7.14 7.32
C GLU A 37 -18.82 -5.73 7.37
N GLU A 38 -19.85 -5.50 8.20
CA GLU A 38 -20.44 -4.18 8.43
C GLU A 38 -19.52 -3.21 9.18
N ASN A 39 -18.47 -3.73 9.82
CA ASN A 39 -17.50 -2.98 10.60
C ASN A 39 -16.17 -2.75 9.86
N TYR A 40 -16.12 -2.99 8.55
CA TYR A 40 -15.05 -2.42 7.73
C TYR A 40 -15.57 -1.85 6.42
N LEU A 41 -14.87 -0.84 5.92
CA LEU A 41 -15.23 -0.13 4.70
C LEU A 41 -13.99 -0.02 3.81
N ILE A 42 -14.13 -0.42 2.55
CA ILE A 42 -13.06 -0.28 1.55
C ILE A 42 -13.52 0.75 0.52
N ARG A 43 -12.66 1.73 0.24
CA ARG A 43 -12.83 2.76 -0.79
C ARG A 43 -11.74 2.54 -1.83
N THR A 44 -12.14 2.12 -3.02
CA THR A 44 -11.24 1.84 -4.14
C THR A 44 -11.25 2.99 -5.14
N ASN A 45 -10.26 3.01 -6.03
CA ASN A 45 -10.14 4.02 -7.09
C ASN A 45 -10.01 5.45 -6.52
N ILE A 46 -9.28 5.63 -5.42
CA ILE A 46 -9.06 6.92 -4.78
C ILE A 46 -7.72 7.52 -5.25
N PRO A 47 -7.72 8.58 -6.08
CA PRO A 47 -6.50 9.17 -6.62
C PRO A 47 -5.55 9.73 -5.56
N GLU A 48 -4.30 9.98 -5.99
CA GLU A 48 -3.26 10.66 -5.21
C GLU A 48 -3.49 12.17 -5.17
N GLY A 49 -4.60 12.57 -4.55
CA GLY A 49 -5.08 13.94 -4.52
C GLY A 49 -5.95 14.24 -3.31
N GLN A 50 -6.64 15.37 -3.36
CA GLN A 50 -7.56 15.82 -2.32
C GLN A 50 -8.65 14.77 -2.01
N GLU A 51 -9.00 13.97 -3.01
CA GLU A 51 -9.93 12.84 -2.93
C GLU A 51 -9.50 11.81 -1.86
N CYS A 52 -8.20 11.67 -1.58
CA CYS A 52 -7.70 10.82 -0.50
C CYS A 52 -8.09 11.37 0.88
N TYR A 53 -7.94 12.68 1.09
CA TYR A 53 -8.38 13.32 2.33
C TYR A 53 -9.91 13.22 2.47
N ASP A 54 -10.65 13.49 1.40
CA ASP A 54 -12.11 13.44 1.40
C ASP A 54 -12.60 12.02 1.76
N ALA A 55 -11.99 10.99 1.15
CA ALA A 55 -12.28 9.59 1.49
C ALA A 55 -11.92 9.25 2.94
N ALA A 56 -10.83 9.80 3.48
CA ALA A 56 -10.45 9.62 4.87
C ALA A 56 -11.47 10.25 5.82
N ALA A 57 -11.89 11.49 5.57
CA ALA A 57 -12.92 12.19 6.33
C ALA A 57 -14.27 11.45 6.28
N ASP A 58 -14.69 10.98 5.09
CA ASP A 58 -15.91 10.17 4.92
C ASP A 58 -15.86 8.87 5.75
N LEU A 59 -14.69 8.25 5.87
CA LEU A 59 -14.50 7.06 6.70
C LEU A 59 -14.56 7.38 8.19
N VAL A 60 -14.03 8.52 8.63
CA VAL A 60 -14.17 9.02 10.01
C VAL A 60 -15.65 9.26 10.33
N ASP A 61 -16.38 9.97 9.46
CA ASP A 61 -17.81 10.24 9.62
C ASP A 61 -18.65 8.96 9.62
N ALA A 62 -18.22 7.94 8.87
CA ALA A 62 -18.82 6.60 8.91
C ALA A 62 -18.51 5.82 10.20
N GLY A 63 -17.75 6.40 11.13
CA GLY A 63 -17.42 5.84 12.44
C GLY A 63 -16.15 5.00 12.48
N CYS A 64 -15.29 5.06 11.45
CA CYS A 64 -14.02 4.34 11.46
C CYS A 64 -13.06 4.95 12.48
N SER A 65 -12.52 4.12 13.35
CA SER A 65 -11.54 4.51 14.39
C SER A 65 -10.09 4.27 13.98
N ILE A 66 -9.90 3.56 12.87
CA ILE A 66 -8.60 3.31 12.23
C ILE A 66 -8.79 3.26 10.72
N ILE A 67 -7.93 3.94 9.97
CA ILE A 67 -8.00 4.10 8.52
C ILE A 67 -6.65 3.78 7.90
N PHE A 68 -6.64 2.93 6.87
CA PHE A 68 -5.46 2.56 6.10
C PHE A 68 -5.48 3.18 4.70
N ALA A 69 -4.31 3.53 4.17
CA ALA A 69 -4.13 3.93 2.77
C ALA A 69 -2.89 3.26 2.16
N ASP A 70 -2.90 2.97 0.86
CA ASP A 70 -1.89 2.10 0.21
C ASP A 70 -0.99 2.78 -0.83
N SER A 71 -1.24 4.04 -1.22
CA SER A 71 -0.46 4.70 -2.27
C SER A 71 0.53 5.73 -1.74
N PHE A 72 1.71 5.84 -2.36
CA PHE A 72 2.74 6.79 -1.94
C PHE A 72 2.22 8.24 -1.92
N GLY A 73 1.50 8.66 -2.95
CA GLY A 73 0.94 10.00 -3.05
C GLY A 73 -0.24 10.29 -2.12
N HIS A 74 -0.78 9.30 -1.40
CA HIS A 74 -1.78 9.53 -0.34
C HIS A 74 -1.18 10.15 0.93
N GLU A 75 0.15 10.15 1.09
CA GLU A 75 0.84 10.52 2.33
C GLU A 75 0.41 11.89 2.88
N ASP A 76 0.48 12.94 2.06
CA ASP A 76 0.22 14.30 2.53
C ASP A 76 -1.25 14.51 2.93
N PHE A 77 -2.17 13.82 2.27
CA PHE A 77 -3.60 13.88 2.54
C PHE A 77 -4.01 13.07 3.78
N MET A 78 -3.37 11.92 4.01
CA MET A 78 -3.52 11.15 5.24
C MET A 78 -2.96 11.89 6.46
N ILE A 79 -1.84 12.61 6.30
CA ILE A 79 -1.28 13.48 7.34
C ILE A 79 -2.23 14.63 7.65
N GLN A 80 -2.83 15.24 6.61
CA GLN A 80 -3.84 16.28 6.80
C GLN A 80 -5.03 15.76 7.62
N ALA A 81 -5.58 14.60 7.26
CA ALA A 81 -6.67 13.97 8.02
C ALA A 81 -6.24 13.65 9.47
N ALA A 82 -5.03 13.14 9.68
CA ALA A 82 -4.51 12.86 11.02
C ALA A 82 -4.41 14.12 11.91
N LYS A 83 -4.10 15.28 11.34
CA LYS A 83 -4.09 16.56 12.06
C LYS A 83 -5.49 17.03 12.47
N GLU A 84 -6.50 16.73 11.66
CA GLU A 84 -7.89 17.14 11.88
C GLU A 84 -8.67 16.19 12.81
N PHE A 85 -8.39 14.88 12.73
CA PHE A 85 -9.09 13.84 13.48
C PHE A 85 -8.14 13.13 14.47
N PRO A 86 -7.74 13.79 15.57
CA PRO A 86 -6.73 13.26 16.50
C PRO A 86 -7.14 11.96 17.21
N ASP A 87 -8.46 11.68 17.28
CA ASP A 87 -9.01 10.48 17.92
C ASP A 87 -8.99 9.24 17.00
N VAL A 88 -8.70 9.41 15.70
CA VAL A 88 -8.65 8.34 14.71
C VAL A 88 -7.20 7.99 14.38
N GLN A 89 -6.91 6.70 14.24
CA GLN A 89 -5.60 6.23 13.82
C GLN A 89 -5.50 6.17 12.29
N PHE A 90 -4.43 6.72 11.74
CA PHE A 90 -4.15 6.73 10.30
C PHE A 90 -2.88 5.93 10.03
N CYS A 91 -3.01 4.86 9.25
CA CYS A 91 -1.94 3.91 8.98
C CYS A 91 -1.64 3.87 7.48
N HIS A 92 -0.51 4.42 7.08
CA HIS A 92 -0.12 4.52 5.67
C HIS A 92 0.85 3.40 5.30
N SER A 93 0.51 2.58 4.30
CA SER A 93 1.30 1.38 3.94
C SER A 93 2.47 1.67 2.98
N THR A 94 2.84 2.94 2.87
CA THR A 94 3.97 3.47 2.10
C THR A 94 4.45 4.76 2.77
N GLY A 95 5.06 5.70 2.04
CA GLY A 95 5.41 7.02 2.56
C GLY A 95 6.74 7.02 3.34
N THR A 96 7.13 8.20 3.81
CA THR A 96 8.40 8.45 4.50
C THR A 96 8.30 9.40 5.69
N LYS A 97 7.17 10.08 5.92
CA LYS A 97 7.08 11.25 6.80
C LYS A 97 6.57 10.95 8.20
N ALA A 98 6.00 9.77 8.47
CA ALA A 98 5.44 9.46 9.80
C ALA A 98 6.44 9.66 10.96
N HIS A 99 7.71 9.29 10.76
CA HIS A 99 8.77 9.47 11.75
C HIS A 99 9.17 10.93 11.99
N THR A 100 8.82 11.85 11.09
CA THR A 100 9.16 13.27 11.17
C THR A 100 7.97 14.18 11.47
N GLU A 101 6.74 13.76 11.19
CA GLU A 101 5.55 14.60 11.42
C GLU A 101 5.24 14.80 12.91
N GLY A 102 5.65 13.87 13.78
CA GLY A 102 5.42 13.99 15.23
C GLY A 102 3.96 13.83 15.66
N LEU A 103 3.11 13.26 14.81
CA LEU A 103 1.71 12.96 15.10
C LEU A 103 1.59 11.57 15.73
N SER A 104 1.00 11.49 16.94
CA SER A 104 0.86 10.22 17.66
C SER A 104 -0.14 9.24 17.02
N ASN A 105 -1.02 9.75 16.15
CA ASN A 105 -2.07 8.99 15.47
C ASN A 105 -1.77 8.70 13.99
N TYR A 106 -0.56 9.03 13.50
CA TYR A 106 -0.15 8.75 12.13
C TYR A 106 1.02 7.76 12.12
N HIS A 107 0.83 6.67 11.39
CA HIS A 107 1.73 5.52 11.38
C HIS A 107 2.10 5.16 9.95
N ASN A 108 3.28 4.59 9.76
CA ASN A 108 3.75 4.09 8.48
C ASN A 108 4.05 2.60 8.58
N ALA A 109 3.65 1.83 7.58
CA ALA A 109 3.91 0.41 7.43
C ALA A 109 4.47 0.12 6.03
N PHE A 110 5.78 0.26 5.85
CA PHE A 110 6.42 -0.02 4.56
C PHE A 110 7.47 -1.12 4.69
N ALA A 111 7.38 -2.12 3.82
CA ALA A 111 8.33 -3.23 3.81
C ALA A 111 9.69 -2.79 3.27
N SER A 112 10.76 -3.50 3.65
CA SER A 112 12.09 -3.40 3.04
C SER A 112 12.09 -3.96 1.60
N ILE A 113 11.24 -3.41 0.72
CA ILE A 113 10.99 -3.92 -0.63
C ILE A 113 12.24 -3.99 -1.51
N TYR A 114 13.27 -3.21 -1.18
CA TYR A 114 14.57 -3.24 -1.86
C TYR A 114 15.27 -4.60 -1.70
N GLU A 115 15.06 -5.32 -0.59
CA GLU A 115 15.62 -6.66 -0.38
C GLU A 115 15.00 -7.66 -1.37
N GLY A 116 13.67 -7.64 -1.51
CA GLY A 116 12.98 -8.47 -2.49
C GLY A 116 13.37 -8.13 -3.93
N ARG A 117 13.50 -6.82 -4.25
CA ARG A 117 13.96 -6.35 -5.57
C ARG A 117 15.39 -6.80 -5.87
N TYR A 118 16.28 -6.81 -4.87
CA TYR A 118 17.65 -7.31 -5.02
C TYR A 118 17.64 -8.79 -5.40
N LEU A 119 16.90 -9.63 -4.66
CA LEU A 119 16.79 -11.06 -4.94
C LEU A 119 16.19 -11.34 -6.33
N ALA A 120 15.20 -10.55 -6.76
CA ALA A 120 14.64 -10.64 -8.11
C ALA A 120 15.70 -10.35 -9.20
N GLY A 121 16.57 -9.36 -8.98
CA GLY A 121 17.71 -9.07 -9.87
C GLY A 121 18.73 -10.21 -9.94
N VAL A 122 19.03 -10.84 -8.79
CA VAL A 122 19.90 -12.03 -8.75
C VAL A 122 19.29 -13.17 -9.57
N ALA A 123 18.01 -13.48 -9.37
CA ALA A 123 17.31 -14.53 -10.12
C ALA A 123 17.26 -14.23 -11.63
N ALA A 124 17.03 -12.97 -12.00
CA ALA A 124 17.05 -12.53 -13.40
C ALA A 124 18.44 -12.72 -14.03
N GLY A 125 19.52 -12.37 -13.33
CA GLY A 125 20.89 -12.61 -13.78
C GLY A 125 21.21 -14.10 -13.93
N MET A 126 20.76 -14.94 -12.99
CA MET A 126 20.90 -16.40 -13.09
C MET A 126 20.19 -16.96 -14.33
N LYS A 127 18.94 -16.53 -14.58
CA LYS A 127 18.21 -16.98 -15.76
C LYS A 127 18.86 -16.54 -17.07
N LEU A 128 19.42 -15.32 -17.09
CA LEU A 128 20.14 -14.79 -18.23
C LEU A 128 21.39 -15.63 -18.55
N ASN A 129 22.15 -16.04 -17.53
CA ASN A 129 23.29 -16.95 -17.72
C ASN A 129 22.85 -18.31 -18.28
N GLU A 130 21.77 -18.90 -17.76
CA GLU A 130 21.22 -20.16 -18.26
C GLU A 130 20.85 -20.08 -19.75
N MET A 131 20.21 -18.98 -20.18
CA MET A 131 19.81 -18.77 -21.58
C MET A 131 21.02 -18.57 -22.50
N ILE A 132 22.08 -17.91 -22.02
CA ILE A 132 23.35 -17.78 -22.75
C ILE A 132 24.02 -19.16 -22.92
N GLU A 133 24.09 -19.96 -21.85
CA GLU A 133 24.66 -21.32 -21.90
C GLU A 133 23.88 -22.23 -22.86
N ALA A 134 22.55 -22.07 -22.94
CA ALA A 134 21.69 -22.78 -23.87
C ALA A 134 21.81 -22.28 -25.33
N GLY A 135 22.53 -21.18 -25.58
CA GLY A 135 22.71 -20.61 -26.91
C GLY A 135 21.49 -19.86 -27.45
N GLU A 136 20.57 -19.41 -26.60
CA GLU A 136 19.40 -18.64 -27.02
C GLU A 136 19.78 -17.24 -27.53
N PHE A 137 20.82 -16.63 -26.95
CA PHE A 137 21.42 -15.37 -27.38
C PHE A 137 22.86 -15.25 -26.86
N LYS A 138 23.62 -14.27 -27.36
CA LYS A 138 25.02 -14.03 -26.97
C LYS A 138 25.13 -13.09 -25.76
N GLU A 139 26.24 -13.19 -25.04
CA GLU A 139 26.54 -12.34 -23.89
C GLU A 139 26.47 -10.83 -24.22
N ASP A 140 26.95 -10.41 -25.39
CA ASP A 140 26.92 -9.01 -25.84
C ASP A 140 25.53 -8.53 -26.29
N GLU A 141 24.58 -9.44 -26.47
CA GLU A 141 23.18 -9.16 -26.78
C GLU A 141 22.32 -9.08 -25.50
N ALA A 142 22.86 -9.55 -24.38
CA ALA A 142 22.15 -9.65 -23.11
C ALA A 142 21.86 -8.25 -22.52
N LYS A 143 20.59 -7.98 -22.20
CA LYS A 143 20.17 -6.72 -21.57
C LYS A 143 19.36 -7.01 -20.32
N ILE A 144 19.79 -6.41 -19.21
CA ILE A 144 19.02 -6.38 -17.96
C ILE A 144 18.68 -4.92 -17.65
N GLY A 145 17.45 -4.69 -17.25
CA GLY A 145 16.94 -3.36 -16.94
C GLY A 145 15.91 -3.43 -15.83
N TYR A 146 15.74 -2.30 -15.15
CA TYR A 146 14.66 -2.11 -14.19
C TYR A 146 13.46 -1.50 -14.92
N VAL A 147 12.30 -2.14 -14.86
CA VAL A 147 11.04 -1.52 -15.24
C VAL A 147 10.48 -0.84 -13.99
N GLY A 148 10.67 0.47 -13.90
CA GLY A 148 10.05 1.28 -12.86
C GLY A 148 8.59 1.56 -13.16
N ALA A 149 7.83 1.94 -12.13
CA ALA A 149 6.54 2.57 -12.35
C ALA A 149 6.76 3.87 -13.14
N PHE A 150 6.17 3.97 -14.33
CA PHE A 150 6.16 5.19 -15.11
C PHE A 150 5.01 6.06 -14.59
N THR A 151 5.33 7.26 -14.13
CA THR A 151 4.35 8.30 -13.73
C THR A 151 4.04 9.21 -14.92
#